data_AF-A0A6J8DIF5-F1
#
_entry.id   AF-A0A6J8DIF5-F1
#
_cell.length_a   1.000
_cell.length_b   1.000
_cell.length_c   1.000
_cell.angle_alpha   90.00
_cell.angle_beta   90.00
_cell.angle_gamma   90.00
#
_symmetry.space_group_name_H-M   'P 1'
#
loop_
_entity.id
_entity.type
_entity.pdbx_description
1 polymer ?
#
loop_
_entity_poly.entity_id
_entity_poly.type
_entity_poly.pdbx_seq_one_letter_code
_entity_poly.pdbx_strand_id
1 'polypeptide(L)'
;MVQMKDSLKRFTSDSLICCLNACLDSDECVTFFHNEKNKECVMHSKTFIYSQPNTAEEGWKFYVNRDVTGRCPYPYLYYRRLDFCYSTSINTINRINFNNIKSICSETGGRLAAVESHMKEQFLLKQLADRPHLRIAIDGLKTGANTWTLEDGSKLTYFNWGPGEPQGGNQLCLELYEDNKIFDCPCSFSSPGVFLCEK
;
A
#
# COMPACT_ATOMS: atom_id res chain seq x y z
N MET A 1 -10.92 -8.89 23.74
CA MET A 1 -9.79 -8.03 23.35
C MET A 1 -9.58 -8.22 21.85
N VAL A 2 -10.05 -7.28 21.02
CA VAL A 2 -9.85 -7.38 19.56
C VAL A 2 -8.41 -6.96 19.29
N GLN A 3 -7.56 -7.91 18.89
CA GLN A 3 -6.17 -7.62 18.51
C GLN A 3 -6.14 -6.66 17.32
N MET A 4 -5.30 -5.62 17.40
CA MET A 4 -4.82 -4.92 16.20
C MET A 4 -4.04 -5.95 15.38
N LYS A 5 -4.72 -6.57 14.40
CA LYS A 5 -4.12 -7.58 13.52
C LYS A 5 -2.96 -6.94 12.72
N ASP A 6 -1.97 -7.75 12.38
CA ASP A 6 -0.80 -7.35 11.59
C ASP A 6 0.07 -6.24 12.22
N SER A 7 0.23 -6.28 13.55
CA SER A 7 1.26 -5.49 14.21
C SER A 7 2.65 -6.04 13.88
N LEU A 8 3.56 -5.14 13.48
CA LEU A 8 4.97 -5.47 13.31
C LEU A 8 5.62 -5.81 14.65
N LYS A 9 5.31 -5.02 15.68
CA LYS A 9 5.81 -5.23 17.05
C LYS A 9 4.85 -4.59 18.05
N ARG A 10 4.56 -5.31 19.13
CA ARG A 10 3.86 -4.79 20.32
C ARG A 10 4.78 -4.92 21.52
N PHE A 11 4.92 -3.85 22.31
CA PHE A 11 5.75 -3.86 23.51
C PHE A 11 5.30 -2.79 24.51
N THR A 12 5.75 -2.91 25.75
CA THR A 12 5.40 -1.99 26.83
C THR A 12 6.40 -0.84 26.91
N SER A 13 5.91 0.40 26.89
CA SER A 13 6.67 1.61 27.23
C SER A 13 5.70 2.74 27.57
N ASP A 14 6.06 3.56 28.56
CA ASP A 14 5.37 4.83 28.88
C ASP A 14 5.95 6.04 28.15
N SER A 15 7.05 5.85 27.41
CA SER A 15 7.75 6.91 26.69
C SER A 15 7.38 6.89 25.21
N LEU A 16 6.72 7.96 24.76
CA LEU A 16 6.48 8.20 23.34
C LEU A 16 7.78 8.18 22.52
N ILE A 17 8.88 8.68 23.09
CA ILE A 17 10.19 8.69 22.45
C ILE A 17 10.72 7.27 22.27
N CYS A 18 10.48 6.36 23.21
CA CYS A 18 10.83 4.96 23.05
C CYS A 18 10.00 4.27 21.96
N CYS A 19 8.70 4.57 21.85
CA CYS A 19 7.88 4.09 20.73
C CYS A 19 8.42 4.60 19.38
N LEU A 20 8.75 5.89 19.31
CA LEU A 20 9.29 6.52 18.10
C LEU A 20 10.64 5.90 17.71
N ASN A 21 11.59 5.79 18.63
CA ASN A 21 12.90 5.21 18.35
C ASN A 21 12.79 3.76 17.89
N ALA A 22 11.93 2.94 18.52
CA ALA A 22 11.71 1.58 18.06
C ALA A 22 11.16 1.52 16.62
N CYS A 23 10.31 2.48 16.23
CA CYS A 23 9.86 2.60 14.84
C CYS A 23 10.97 3.08 13.91
N LEU A 24 11.78 4.06 14.34
CA LEU A 24 12.95 4.54 13.59
C LEU A 24 14.01 3.45 13.41
N ASP A 25 14.16 2.51 14.34
CA ASP A 25 15.11 1.40 14.21
C ASP A 25 14.62 0.31 13.23
N SER A 26 13.36 0.35 12.81
CA SER A 26 12.77 -0.63 11.89
C SER A 26 12.52 -0.05 10.50
N ASP A 27 13.24 -0.54 9.50
CA ASP A 27 13.06 -0.21 8.08
C ASP A 27 11.64 -0.46 7.54
N GLU A 28 10.88 -1.37 8.17
CA GLU A 28 9.48 -1.66 7.84
C GLU A 28 8.46 -0.75 8.52
N CYS A 29 8.81 -0.07 9.62
CA CYS A 29 7.83 0.69 10.39
C CYS A 29 7.44 2.01 9.71
N VAL A 30 6.14 2.14 9.41
CA VAL A 30 5.54 3.35 8.83
C VAL A 30 4.67 4.08 9.86
N THR A 31 3.97 3.35 10.71
CA THR A 31 3.07 3.95 11.70
C THR A 31 3.16 3.24 13.03
N PHE A 32 2.78 3.92 14.11
CA PHE A 32 2.63 3.28 15.41
C PHE A 32 1.52 3.94 16.23
N PHE A 33 0.95 3.14 17.13
CA PHE A 33 0.07 3.61 18.18
C PHE A 33 0.80 3.62 19.51
N HIS A 34 0.56 4.64 20.33
CA HIS A 34 1.03 4.71 21.70
C HIS A 34 -0.18 4.95 22.61
N ASN A 35 -0.27 4.18 23.70
CA ASN A 35 -1.27 4.41 24.72
C ASN A 35 -0.61 4.69 26.07
N GLU A 36 -0.83 5.92 26.55
CA GLU A 36 -0.22 6.46 27.77
C GLU A 36 -0.77 5.81 29.05
N LYS A 37 -2.00 5.28 29.02
CA LYS A 37 -2.64 4.67 30.19
C LYS A 37 -2.17 3.24 30.41
N ASN A 38 -2.16 2.43 29.35
CA ASN A 38 -1.76 1.02 29.43
C ASN A 38 -0.26 0.81 29.12
N LYS A 39 0.47 1.88 28.78
CA LYS A 39 1.90 1.87 28.46
C LYS A 39 2.22 0.95 27.29
N GLU A 40 1.39 0.94 26.25
CA GLU A 40 1.61 0.09 25.08
C GLU A 40 2.07 0.90 23.87
N CYS A 41 3.10 0.39 23.17
CA CYS A 41 3.47 0.78 21.82
C CYS A 41 3.10 -0.35 20.85
N VAL A 42 2.48 -0.02 19.72
CA VAL A 42 2.16 -0.98 18.66
C VAL A 42 2.54 -0.42 17.30
N MET A 43 3.56 -1.01 16.70
CA MET A 43 4.14 -0.60 15.42
C MET A 43 3.50 -1.36 14.26
N HIS A 44 3.40 -0.71 13.10
CA HIS A 44 2.84 -1.27 11.87
C HIS A 44 3.65 -0.86 10.64
N SER A 45 3.65 -1.74 9.63
CA SER A 45 4.28 -1.54 8.32
C SER A 45 3.33 -0.97 7.26
N LYS A 46 2.19 -0.44 7.69
CA LYS A 46 1.13 0.10 6.84
C LYS A 46 0.58 1.40 7.41
N THR A 47 -0.15 2.14 6.58
CA THR A 47 -0.94 3.29 7.01
C THR A 47 -2.42 2.95 7.12
N PHE A 48 -3.09 3.53 8.10
CA PHE A 48 -4.53 3.36 8.28
C PHE A 48 -5.26 4.56 7.68
N ILE A 49 -6.10 4.29 6.67
CA ILE A 49 -6.86 5.32 5.94
C ILE A 49 -8.21 5.60 6.63
N TYR A 50 -8.56 4.78 7.63
CA TYR A 50 -9.76 4.90 8.45
C TYR A 50 -9.41 4.58 9.90
N SER A 51 -10.23 5.07 10.84
CA SER A 51 -10.13 4.73 12.25
C SER A 51 -10.17 3.22 12.44
N GLN A 52 -9.19 2.66 13.16
CA GLN A 52 -9.18 1.25 13.49
C GLN A 52 -10.06 0.99 14.72
N PRO A 53 -10.60 -0.23 14.87
CA PRO A 53 -11.18 -0.65 16.15
C PRO A 53 -10.17 -0.34 17.27
N ASN A 54 -10.65 0.26 18.36
CA ASN A 54 -9.88 0.64 19.55
C ASN A 54 -9.01 1.90 19.44
N THR A 55 -8.85 2.54 18.28
CA THR A 55 -8.09 3.82 18.21
C THR A 55 -8.88 5.02 18.70
N ALA A 56 -10.20 4.84 18.87
CA ALA A 56 -11.08 5.79 19.53
C ALA A 56 -11.25 5.48 21.04
N GLU A 57 -10.64 4.41 21.55
CA GLU A 57 -10.61 4.14 23.00
C GLU A 57 -9.68 5.14 23.69
N GLU A 58 -10.01 5.44 24.94
CA GLU A 58 -9.31 6.45 25.72
C GLU A 58 -7.81 6.13 25.88
N GLY A 59 -6.96 7.10 25.56
CA GLY A 59 -5.52 7.02 25.76
C GLY A 59 -4.71 6.60 24.52
N TRP A 60 -5.33 6.05 23.48
CA TRP A 60 -4.62 5.71 22.23
C TRP A 60 -4.37 6.96 21.37
N LYS A 61 -3.11 7.12 20.92
CA LYS A 61 -2.70 8.14 19.96
C LYS A 61 -2.00 7.49 18.77
N PHE A 62 -2.24 8.00 17.57
CA PHE A 62 -1.69 7.50 16.31
C PHE A 62 -0.59 8.42 15.77
N TYR A 63 0.51 7.81 15.35
CA TYR A 63 1.67 8.51 14.81
C TYR A 63 2.11 7.90 13.48
N VAL A 64 2.48 8.78 12.56
CA VAL A 64 3.05 8.39 11.26
C VAL A 64 4.54 8.75 11.28
N ASN A 65 5.39 7.78 10.99
CA ASN A 65 6.81 7.98 10.78
C ASN A 65 7.02 8.67 9.43
N ARG A 66 7.06 10.00 9.45
CA ARG A 66 7.33 10.79 8.25
C ARG A 66 8.82 11.02 8.09
N ASP A 67 9.30 10.91 6.86
CA ASP A 67 10.64 11.34 6.53
C ASP A 67 10.76 12.87 6.66
N VAL A 68 11.53 13.32 7.65
CA VAL A 68 11.82 14.74 7.88
C VAL A 68 12.94 15.26 6.98
N THR A 69 13.63 14.38 6.25
CA THR A 69 14.70 14.78 5.32
C THR A 69 14.16 15.32 3.99
N GLY A 70 12.86 15.18 3.74
CA GLY A 70 12.18 15.73 2.58
C GLY A 70 12.39 14.93 1.29
N ARG A 71 12.75 13.64 1.36
CA ARG A 71 12.90 12.80 0.16
C ARG A 71 11.57 12.59 -0.54
N CYS A 72 10.50 12.42 0.22
CA CYS A 72 9.15 12.26 -0.33
C CYS A 72 8.34 13.56 -0.21
N PRO A 73 7.79 14.09 -1.32
CA PRO A 73 6.91 15.25 -1.26
C PRO A 73 5.58 14.86 -0.62
N TYR A 74 4.95 15.79 0.10
CA TYR A 74 3.56 15.59 0.53
C TYR A 74 2.65 15.34 -0.69
N PRO A 75 1.73 14.36 -0.67
CA PRO A 75 1.30 13.50 0.45
C PRO A 75 2.01 12.13 0.56
N TYR A 76 3.13 11.91 -0.15
CA TYR A 76 3.85 10.64 -0.16
C TYR A 76 4.59 10.38 1.15
N LEU A 77 4.59 9.12 1.56
CA LEU A 77 5.34 8.58 2.69
C LEU A 77 6.51 7.75 2.19
N TYR A 78 7.63 7.82 2.92
CA TYR A 78 8.84 7.08 2.58
C TYR A 78 8.80 5.68 3.19
N TYR A 79 8.88 4.65 2.36
CA TYR A 79 9.06 3.28 2.82
C TYR A 79 10.53 2.87 2.71
N ARG A 80 11.23 2.94 3.84
CA ARG A 80 12.70 2.79 3.91
C ARG A 80 13.21 1.47 3.38
N ARG A 81 12.50 0.37 3.66
CA ARG A 81 12.93 -0.98 3.25
C ARG A 81 13.04 -1.17 1.74
N LEU A 82 12.18 -0.52 0.96
CA LEU A 82 12.23 -0.57 -0.53
C LEU A 82 12.73 0.74 -1.14
N ASP A 83 13.16 1.69 -0.31
CA ASP A 83 13.68 2.99 -0.73
C ASP A 83 12.79 3.72 -1.76
N PHE A 84 11.48 3.84 -1.48
CA PHE A 84 10.54 4.50 -2.39
C PHE A 84 9.46 5.30 -1.66
N CYS A 85 8.84 6.22 -2.40
CA CYS A 85 7.77 7.06 -1.91
C CYS A 85 6.41 6.50 -2.35
N TYR A 86 5.43 6.46 -1.46
CA TYR A 86 4.08 6.00 -1.79
C TYR A 86 2.98 6.82 -1.12
N SER A 87 1.81 6.86 -1.74
CA SER A 87 0.58 7.35 -1.12
C SER A 87 -0.56 6.39 -1.44
N THR A 88 -1.34 6.00 -0.42
CA THR A 88 -2.45 5.07 -0.59
C THR A 88 -3.76 5.83 -0.71
N SER A 89 -4.53 5.53 -1.75
CA SER A 89 -5.83 6.12 -2.04
C SER A 89 -6.91 5.04 -2.10
N ILE A 90 -8.09 5.37 -1.59
CA ILE A 90 -9.24 4.46 -1.58
C ILE A 90 -10.43 5.18 -2.16
N ASN A 91 -11.01 4.60 -3.21
CA ASN A 91 -12.27 5.07 -3.77
C ASN A 91 -13.27 3.91 -3.83
N THR A 92 -14.12 3.83 -2.80
CA THR A 92 -15.19 2.81 -2.70
C THR A 92 -16.57 3.34 -3.11
N ILE A 93 -16.70 4.66 -3.28
CA ILE A 93 -17.98 5.32 -3.58
C ILE A 93 -18.14 5.51 -5.09
N ASN A 94 -17.10 5.98 -5.76
CA ASN A 94 -17.08 6.19 -7.21
C ASN A 94 -16.15 5.15 -7.82
N ARG A 95 -16.71 4.17 -8.56
CA ARG A 95 -15.87 3.22 -9.31
C ARG A 95 -15.08 4.01 -10.36
N ILE A 96 -13.76 3.96 -10.28
CA ILE A 96 -12.85 4.63 -11.21
C ILE A 96 -12.08 3.60 -12.03
N ASN A 97 -11.82 3.91 -13.30
CA ASN A 97 -11.03 3.03 -14.17
C ASN A 97 -9.53 3.36 -14.09
N PHE A 98 -8.71 2.57 -14.79
CA PHE A 98 -7.25 2.74 -14.77
C PHE A 98 -6.79 4.12 -15.26
N ASN A 99 -7.43 4.69 -16.28
CA ASN A 99 -7.05 6.02 -16.77
C ASN A 99 -7.27 7.10 -15.72
N ASN A 100 -8.38 7.02 -14.97
CA ASN A 100 -8.63 7.95 -13.87
C ASN A 100 -7.62 7.76 -12.73
N ILE A 101 -7.29 6.52 -12.38
CA ILE A 101 -6.29 6.20 -11.35
C ILE A 101 -4.92 6.77 -11.72
N LYS A 102 -4.47 6.56 -12.97
CA LYS A 102 -3.21 7.09 -13.50
C LYS A 102 -3.19 8.63 -13.48
N SER A 103 -4.30 9.28 -13.83
CA SER A 103 -4.44 10.73 -13.73
C SER A 103 -4.27 11.24 -12.30
N ILE A 104 -4.92 10.59 -11.33
CA ILE A 104 -4.82 10.98 -9.90
C ILE A 104 -3.37 10.88 -9.41
N CYS A 105 -2.67 9.80 -9.75
CA CYS A 105 -1.26 9.67 -9.38
C CYS A 105 -0.40 10.73 -10.06
N SER A 106 -0.64 11.00 -11.34
CA SER A 106 0.08 12.02 -12.12
C SER A 106 -0.14 13.44 -11.58
N GLU A 107 -1.35 13.77 -11.13
CA GLU A 107 -1.69 15.09 -10.54
C GLU A 107 -0.89 15.38 -9.27
N THR A 108 -0.48 14.35 -8.53
CA THR A 108 0.41 14.47 -7.37
C THR A 108 1.89 14.26 -7.72
N GLY A 109 2.21 14.16 -9.01
CA GLY A 109 3.57 14.01 -9.54
C GLY A 109 4.18 12.63 -9.34
N GLY A 110 3.36 11.58 -9.17
CA GLY A 110 3.79 10.18 -9.15
C GLY A 110 3.13 9.38 -10.26
N ARG A 111 3.15 8.05 -10.15
CA ARG A 111 2.55 7.09 -11.08
C ARG A 111 1.83 6.00 -10.31
N LEU A 112 1.01 5.18 -10.99
CA LEU A 112 0.41 4.02 -10.35
C LEU A 112 1.52 3.05 -9.89
N ALA A 113 1.35 2.45 -8.70
CA ALA A 113 2.36 1.57 -8.14
C ALA A 113 2.57 0.30 -8.97
N ALA A 114 3.82 0.02 -9.31
CA ALA A 114 4.20 -1.21 -10.02
C ALA A 114 4.55 -2.34 -9.03
N VAL A 115 4.40 -3.59 -9.47
CA VAL A 115 4.83 -4.76 -8.69
C VAL A 115 6.08 -5.36 -9.32
N GLU A 116 7.24 -4.75 -9.03
CA GLU A 116 8.52 -5.10 -9.67
C GLU A 116 9.29 -6.21 -8.93
N SER A 117 8.83 -6.59 -7.73
CA SER A 117 9.45 -7.65 -6.93
C SER A 117 8.45 -8.25 -5.95
N HIS A 118 8.78 -9.44 -5.44
CA HIS A 118 8.00 -10.08 -4.39
C HIS A 118 7.90 -9.22 -3.12
N MET A 119 8.94 -8.47 -2.76
CA MET A 119 8.90 -7.61 -1.58
C MET A 119 7.94 -6.42 -1.78
N LYS A 120 7.91 -5.84 -2.99
CA LYS A 120 6.96 -4.78 -3.34
C LYS A 120 5.53 -5.29 -3.38
N GLU A 121 5.31 -6.49 -3.92
CA GLU A 121 4.02 -7.20 -3.84
C GLU A 121 3.54 -7.34 -2.39
N GLN A 122 4.37 -7.90 -1.50
CA GLN A 122 4.02 -8.06 -0.07
C GLN A 122 3.72 -6.72 0.61
N PHE A 123 4.45 -5.65 0.26
CA PHE A 123 4.18 -4.32 0.79
C PHE A 123 2.79 -3.80 0.36
N LEU A 124 2.43 -3.93 -0.92
CA LEU A 124 1.12 -3.53 -1.43
C LEU A 124 0.00 -4.31 -0.73
N LEU A 125 0.15 -5.63 -0.60
CA LEU A 125 -0.83 -6.51 0.03
C LEU A 125 -1.05 -6.19 1.52
N LYS A 126 0.02 -5.82 2.26
CA LYS A 126 -0.09 -5.37 3.65
C LYS A 126 -1.00 -4.15 3.80
N GLN A 127 -1.11 -3.29 2.79
CA GLN A 127 -2.03 -2.13 2.84
C GLN A 127 -3.50 -2.55 2.78
N LEU A 128 -3.80 -3.76 2.30
CA LEU A 128 -5.14 -4.34 2.25
C LEU A 128 -5.48 -5.27 3.40
N ALA A 129 -4.61 -5.49 4.39
CA ALA A 129 -4.83 -6.58 5.34
C ALA A 129 -6.15 -6.47 6.14
N ASP A 130 -6.69 -5.25 6.29
CA ASP A 130 -8.00 -5.00 6.92
C ASP A 130 -9.19 -5.07 5.94
N ARG A 131 -8.91 -5.30 4.65
CA ARG A 131 -9.86 -5.30 3.51
C ARG A 131 -9.51 -6.38 2.47
N PRO A 132 -9.48 -7.65 2.86
CA PRO A 132 -9.05 -8.76 1.98
C PRO A 132 -9.95 -8.95 0.74
N HIS A 133 -11.15 -8.36 0.70
CA HIS A 133 -12.07 -8.44 -0.43
C HIS A 133 -11.87 -7.34 -1.48
N LEU A 134 -11.01 -6.35 -1.23
CA LEU A 134 -10.72 -5.30 -2.19
C LEU A 134 -9.62 -5.72 -3.17
N ARG A 135 -9.66 -5.10 -4.34
CA ARG A 135 -8.61 -5.24 -5.38
C ARG A 135 -7.68 -4.04 -5.32
N ILE A 136 -6.40 -4.24 -5.66
CA ILE A 136 -5.48 -3.14 -5.93
C ILE A 136 -5.24 -3.02 -7.43
N ALA A 137 -5.50 -1.86 -8.00
CA ALA A 137 -4.99 -1.54 -9.33
C ALA A 137 -3.47 -1.35 -9.24
N ILE A 138 -2.72 -2.05 -10.11
CA ILE A 138 -1.26 -1.93 -10.20
C ILE A 138 -0.85 -1.51 -11.60
N ASP A 139 0.33 -0.91 -11.74
CA ASP A 139 0.84 -0.52 -13.05
C ASP A 139 1.34 -1.73 -13.84
N GLY A 140 1.21 -1.61 -15.16
CA GLY A 140 1.49 -2.65 -16.15
C GLY A 140 0.44 -2.59 -17.26
N LEU A 141 0.91 -2.28 -18.47
CA LEU A 141 0.12 -2.33 -19.69
C LEU A 141 0.63 -3.43 -20.60
N LYS A 142 -0.26 -4.27 -21.13
CA LYS A 142 0.10 -5.26 -22.15
C LYS A 142 0.41 -4.58 -23.47
N THR A 143 1.67 -4.64 -23.90
CA THR A 143 2.19 -3.97 -25.12
C THR A 143 2.58 -4.96 -26.22
N GLY A 144 2.53 -6.26 -25.93
CA GLY A 144 2.78 -7.34 -26.90
C GLY A 144 2.16 -8.65 -26.44
N ALA A 145 2.38 -9.73 -27.19
CA ALA A 145 1.79 -11.04 -26.89
C ALA A 145 2.02 -11.48 -25.43
N ASN A 146 3.25 -11.33 -24.94
CA ASN A 146 3.69 -11.66 -23.58
C ASN A 146 4.58 -10.54 -22.99
N THR A 147 4.33 -9.29 -23.38
CA THR A 147 5.12 -8.14 -22.94
C THR A 147 4.23 -7.18 -22.19
N TRP A 148 4.69 -6.78 -21.01
CA TRP A 148 4.06 -5.78 -20.16
C TRP A 148 5.07 -4.65 -19.91
N THR A 149 4.57 -3.42 -19.95
CA THR A 149 5.38 -2.20 -19.82
C THR A 149 4.77 -1.32 -18.74
N LEU A 150 5.63 -0.70 -17.91
CA LEU A 150 5.24 0.28 -16.90
C LEU A 150 5.05 1.67 -17.53
N GLU A 151 4.46 2.61 -16.80
CA GLU A 151 4.26 4.00 -17.26
C GLU A 151 5.57 4.74 -17.57
N ASP A 152 6.68 4.35 -16.93
CA ASP A 152 8.01 4.90 -17.23
C ASP A 152 8.67 4.30 -18.49
N GLY A 153 7.98 3.39 -19.18
CA GLY A 153 8.45 2.71 -20.38
C GLY A 153 9.33 1.49 -20.11
N SER A 154 9.68 1.21 -18.85
CA SER A 154 10.44 0.01 -18.50
C SER A 154 9.60 -1.26 -18.66
N LYS A 155 10.27 -2.39 -18.90
CA LYS A 155 9.61 -3.69 -19.02
C LYS A 155 9.32 -4.25 -17.63
N LEU A 156 8.06 -4.60 -17.39
CA LEU A 156 7.69 -5.35 -16.19
C LEU A 156 8.04 -6.83 -16.38
N THR A 157 8.90 -7.36 -15.51
CA THR A 157 9.40 -8.75 -15.60
C THR A 157 8.99 -9.64 -14.43
N TYR A 158 8.56 -9.05 -13.31
CA TYR A 158 8.07 -9.80 -12.17
C TYR A 158 6.58 -10.08 -12.32
N PHE A 159 6.19 -11.35 -12.16
CA PHE A 159 4.80 -11.75 -12.08
C PHE A 159 4.63 -12.92 -11.11
N ASN A 160 3.63 -12.80 -10.25
CA ASN A 160 3.12 -13.86 -9.40
C ASN A 160 1.64 -14.08 -9.75
N TRP A 161 1.45 -14.62 -10.95
CA TRP A 161 0.12 -14.78 -11.57
C TRP A 161 -0.82 -15.63 -10.72
N GLY A 162 -2.10 -15.29 -10.79
CA GLY A 162 -3.18 -16.12 -10.32
C GLY A 162 -3.36 -17.38 -11.18
N PRO A 163 -4.10 -18.38 -10.68
CA PRO A 163 -4.43 -19.56 -11.46
C PRO A 163 -5.15 -19.19 -12.76
N GLY A 164 -4.62 -19.61 -13.91
CA GLY A 164 -5.22 -19.35 -15.22
C GLY A 164 -4.84 -18.02 -15.87
N GLU A 165 -3.97 -17.23 -15.24
CA GLU A 165 -3.53 -15.92 -15.73
C GLU A 165 -2.14 -15.96 -16.41
N PRO A 166 -1.84 -15.01 -17.32
CA PRO A 166 -2.75 -14.01 -17.88
C PRO A 166 -3.76 -14.62 -18.87
N GLN A 167 -5.03 -14.21 -18.83
CA GLN A 167 -6.04 -14.66 -19.81
C GLN A 167 -5.90 -14.00 -21.18
N GLY A 168 -5.46 -12.73 -21.21
CA GLY A 168 -5.24 -11.96 -22.43
C GLY A 168 -6.51 -11.42 -23.10
N GLY A 169 -6.47 -11.27 -24.44
CA GLY A 169 -7.51 -10.57 -25.19
C GLY A 169 -7.52 -9.06 -24.91
N ASN A 170 -8.67 -8.53 -24.46
CA ASN A 170 -8.84 -7.12 -24.09
C ASN A 170 -8.43 -6.82 -22.63
N GLN A 171 -7.86 -7.79 -21.92
CA GLN A 171 -7.35 -7.64 -20.55
C GLN A 171 -5.92 -7.10 -20.60
N LEU A 172 -5.79 -5.78 -20.65
CA LEU A 172 -4.53 -5.09 -20.89
C LEU A 172 -3.93 -4.44 -19.64
N CYS A 173 -4.68 -4.40 -18.53
CA CYS A 173 -4.26 -3.80 -17.26
C CYS A 173 -4.11 -4.88 -16.19
N LEU A 174 -3.52 -4.53 -15.04
CA LEU A 174 -3.19 -5.47 -13.97
C LEU A 174 -3.83 -5.09 -12.65
N GLU A 175 -4.29 -6.09 -11.91
CA GLU A 175 -4.75 -5.94 -10.52
C GLU A 175 -4.16 -7.01 -9.60
N LEU A 176 -3.99 -6.67 -8.32
CA LEU A 176 -3.82 -7.64 -7.25
C LEU A 176 -5.20 -7.98 -6.69
N TYR A 177 -5.50 -9.27 -6.67
CA TYR A 177 -6.76 -9.83 -6.19
C TYR A 177 -6.52 -11.22 -5.58
N GLU A 178 -7.59 -11.91 -5.12
CA GLU A 178 -7.67 -13.31 -4.65
C GLU A 178 -6.35 -14.06 -4.36
N ASP A 179 -6.19 -14.50 -3.12
CA ASP A 179 -4.97 -15.17 -2.63
C ASP A 179 -3.67 -14.39 -2.88
N ASN A 180 -3.80 -13.06 -2.98
CA ASN A 180 -2.69 -12.13 -3.12
C ASN A 180 -1.88 -12.35 -4.42
N LYS A 181 -2.59 -12.54 -5.53
CA LYS A 181 -2.03 -12.83 -6.86
C LYS A 181 -2.32 -11.72 -7.86
N ILE A 182 -1.50 -11.69 -8.92
CA ILE A 182 -1.67 -10.77 -10.05
C ILE A 182 -2.63 -11.38 -11.08
N PHE A 183 -3.55 -10.58 -11.59
CA PHE A 183 -4.49 -10.93 -12.66
C PHE A 183 -4.43 -9.86 -13.75
N ASP A 184 -4.63 -10.26 -15.02
CA ASP A 184 -4.97 -9.28 -16.04
C ASP A 184 -6.45 -8.92 -16.00
N CYS A 185 -6.79 -7.69 -16.39
CA CYS A 185 -8.16 -7.20 -16.41
C CYS A 185 -8.35 -6.15 -17.52
N PRO A 186 -9.60 -5.92 -17.99
CA PRO A 186 -9.89 -4.82 -18.90
C PRO A 186 -9.56 -3.48 -18.24
N CYS A 187 -8.84 -2.59 -18.93
CA CYS A 187 -8.50 -1.27 -18.38
C CYS A 187 -9.73 -0.38 -18.12
N SER A 188 -10.86 -0.68 -18.78
CA SER A 188 -12.15 -0.04 -18.53
C SER A 188 -12.85 -0.56 -17.28
N PHE A 189 -12.32 -1.61 -16.63
CA PHE A 189 -12.89 -2.16 -15.41
C PHE A 189 -12.84 -1.11 -14.31
N SER A 190 -14.02 -0.72 -13.84
CA SER A 190 -14.16 0.20 -12.72
C SER A 190 -14.38 -0.63 -11.46
N SER A 191 -13.30 -0.92 -10.74
CA SER A 191 -13.37 -1.59 -9.44
C SER A 191 -13.53 -0.56 -8.32
N PRO A 192 -14.26 -0.84 -7.22
CA PRO A 192 -13.97 -0.19 -5.95
C PRO A 192 -12.55 -0.61 -5.55
N GLY A 193 -11.57 0.18 -5.96
CA GLY A 193 -10.17 -0.17 -5.88
C GLY A 193 -9.46 0.64 -4.81
N VAL A 194 -8.63 -0.05 -4.05
CA VAL A 194 -7.47 0.63 -3.44
C VAL A 194 -6.47 0.81 -4.57
N PHE A 195 -5.76 1.93 -4.59
CA PHE A 195 -4.60 2.08 -5.45
C PHE A 195 -3.53 2.82 -4.68
N LEU A 196 -2.28 2.52 -5.03
CA LEU A 196 -1.14 3.23 -4.50
C LEU A 196 -0.55 4.05 -5.64
N CYS A 197 -0.24 5.30 -5.35
CA CYS A 197 0.64 6.07 -6.19
C CYS A 197 2.05 5.94 -5.64
N GLU A 198 3.05 5.88 -6.51
CA GLU A 198 4.45 5.85 -6.15
C GLU A 198 5.28 6.90 -6.88
N LYS A 199 6.43 7.24 -6.30
CA LYS A 199 7.38 8.21 -6.82
C LYS A 199 8.81 7.77 -6.54
#